data_AF-A0A1Q5RZ52-F1
#
_entry.id   AF-A0A1Q5RZ52-F1
#
_cell.length_a   1.000
_cell.length_b   1.000
_cell.length_c   1.000
_cell.angle_alpha   90.00
_cell.angle_beta   90.00
_cell.angle_gamma   90.00
#
_symmetry.space_group_name_H-M   'P 1'
#
loop_
_entity.id
_entity.type
_entity.pdbx_description
1 polymer ?
#
loop_
_entity_poly.entity_id
_entity_poly.type
_entity_poly.pdbx_seq_one_letter_code
_entity_poly.pdbx_strand_id
1 'polypeptide(L)'
;PVPPKQPPQPARAACTNPNALGVARTVEIDTTGGPGFGFEHFKQLDFLRDHEVVLTFDDGPWPGNTPAVLKALADECTTGIFFPIGKHATYHPEILRQVYAAGHTVGSHTWSHENLNNKKLTEDQKKDEIERGLAAVKWALETSPSPFFRFPALQHPPEMVTYLGNRNIAIFSCDLDSFDFKSKNAQQVIDTVMKKLAKLGKGIILMHDFQKHTAEALPTLLTQLKAGGYKVVAMRAKFPATVLPQYEQELAKDVKLPTVSSRPVNSVVTTVDQ
;
A
#
# COMPACT_ATOMS: atom_id res chain seq x y z
N PRO A 1 -1.53 -29.13 0.45
CA PRO A 1 -2.09 -28.59 -0.81
C PRO A 1 -1.39 -27.27 -1.18
N VAL A 2 -0.88 -27.14 -2.41
CA VAL A 2 -0.28 -25.87 -2.87
C VAL A 2 -1.42 -24.83 -2.98
N PRO A 3 -1.32 -23.64 -2.38
CA PRO A 3 -2.34 -22.61 -2.53
C PRO A 3 -2.56 -22.29 -4.01
N PRO A 4 -3.79 -21.98 -4.45
CA PRO A 4 -4.02 -21.52 -5.80
C PRO A 4 -3.20 -20.24 -6.04
N LYS A 5 -2.59 -20.13 -7.23
CA LYS A 5 -1.86 -18.92 -7.63
C LYS A 5 -2.78 -17.70 -7.55
N GLN A 6 -2.20 -16.54 -7.27
CA GLN A 6 -2.97 -15.29 -7.23
C GLN A 6 -3.68 -15.11 -8.58
N PRO A 7 -4.98 -14.76 -8.62
CA PRO A 7 -5.65 -14.44 -9.86
C PRO A 7 -4.83 -13.40 -10.62
N PRO A 8 -4.70 -13.51 -11.96
CA PRO A 8 -3.98 -12.51 -12.72
C PRO A 8 -4.59 -11.14 -12.42
N GLN A 9 -3.75 -10.21 -11.94
CA GLN A 9 -4.16 -8.82 -11.80
C GLN A 9 -4.71 -8.32 -13.14
N PRO A 10 -5.69 -7.40 -13.13
CA PRO A 10 -6.20 -6.80 -14.35
C PRO A 10 -5.07 -6.33 -15.25
N ALA A 11 -5.15 -6.66 -16.53
CA ALA A 11 -4.16 -6.21 -17.50
C ALA A 11 -4.17 -4.68 -17.49
N ARG A 12 -3.01 -4.09 -17.20
CA ARG A 12 -2.84 -2.64 -17.23
C ARG A 12 -3.22 -2.11 -18.61
N ALA A 13 -3.91 -0.97 -18.64
CA ALA A 13 -4.11 -0.24 -19.89
C ALA A 13 -2.78 -0.07 -20.65
N ALA A 14 -2.82 -0.24 -21.97
CA ALA A 14 -1.65 -0.09 -22.81
C ALA A 14 -1.03 1.31 -22.62
N CYS A 15 0.29 1.35 -22.42
CA CYS A 15 1.00 2.61 -22.26
C CYS A 15 0.98 3.39 -23.59
N THR A 16 0.37 4.57 -23.59
CA THR A 16 0.31 5.44 -24.77
C THR A 16 1.40 6.52 -24.77
N ASN A 17 2.16 6.64 -23.67
CA ASN A 17 3.26 7.60 -23.54
C ASN A 17 4.59 6.93 -23.95
N PRO A 18 5.16 7.23 -25.13
CA PRO A 18 6.44 6.65 -25.58
C PRO A 18 7.62 7.11 -24.72
N ASN A 19 7.44 8.20 -23.97
CA ASN A 19 8.41 8.78 -23.06
C ASN A 19 8.05 8.51 -21.60
N ALA A 20 7.27 7.48 -21.29
CA ALA A 20 7.03 7.06 -19.91
C ALA A 20 8.29 6.50 -19.24
N LEU A 21 8.38 6.61 -17.91
CA LEU A 21 9.35 5.90 -17.07
C LEU A 21 9.19 4.37 -17.20
N GLY A 22 7.96 3.90 -17.23
CA GLY A 22 7.64 2.48 -17.43
C GLY A 22 7.95 1.60 -16.23
N VAL A 23 7.84 0.29 -16.44
CA VAL A 23 8.30 -0.75 -15.51
C VAL A 23 9.43 -1.51 -16.21
N ALA A 24 10.62 -1.53 -15.61
CA ALA A 24 11.78 -2.17 -16.23
C ALA A 24 11.75 -3.69 -16.12
N ARG A 25 11.24 -4.22 -14.99
CA ARG A 25 11.01 -5.64 -14.77
C ARG A 25 10.00 -5.85 -13.65
N THR A 26 9.40 -7.04 -13.64
CA THR A 26 8.58 -7.51 -12.52
C THR A 26 9.34 -8.59 -11.76
N VAL A 27 9.32 -8.49 -10.43
CA VAL A 27 9.86 -9.50 -9.51
C VAL A 27 8.70 -10.20 -8.85
N GLU A 28 8.68 -11.53 -8.96
CA GLU A 28 7.77 -12.38 -8.21
C GLU A 28 8.43 -12.79 -6.89
N ILE A 29 7.71 -12.60 -5.78
CA ILE A 29 8.19 -12.85 -4.43
C ILE A 29 7.49 -14.08 -3.86
N ASP A 30 8.29 -15.07 -3.48
CA ASP A 30 7.83 -16.17 -2.62
C ASP A 30 7.89 -15.69 -1.17
N THR A 31 6.73 -15.53 -0.54
CA THR A 31 6.62 -14.97 0.82
C THR A 31 6.72 -16.04 1.91
N THR A 32 7.03 -17.28 1.55
CA THR A 32 7.20 -18.38 2.52
C THR A 32 8.22 -18.02 3.59
N GLY A 33 7.85 -18.15 4.87
CA GLY A 33 8.68 -17.78 6.01
C GLY A 33 8.76 -16.27 6.30
N GLY A 34 8.03 -15.43 5.57
CA GLY A 34 7.93 -13.98 5.77
C GLY A 34 9.24 -13.22 5.59
N PRO A 35 9.84 -13.26 4.39
CA PRO A 35 11.09 -12.54 4.12
C PRO A 35 10.91 -11.02 4.30
N GLY A 36 11.96 -10.37 4.80
CA GLY A 36 12.02 -8.92 4.96
C GLY A 36 12.73 -8.23 3.79
N PHE A 37 12.28 -7.03 3.43
CA PHE A 37 12.86 -6.19 2.37
C PHE A 37 13.07 -4.75 2.86
N GLY A 38 14.14 -4.09 2.40
CA GLY A 38 14.50 -2.72 2.75
C GLY A 38 15.57 -2.66 3.85
N PHE A 39 16.70 -2.06 3.54
CA PHE A 39 17.96 -2.16 4.29
C PHE A 39 18.00 -1.34 5.56
N GLU A 40 17.00 -0.50 5.81
CA GLU A 40 16.86 0.13 7.13
C GLU A 40 16.75 -0.94 8.23
N HIS A 41 16.08 -2.06 7.95
CA HIS A 41 15.86 -3.14 8.92
C HIS A 41 16.14 -4.57 8.41
N PHE A 42 15.96 -4.83 7.12
CA PHE A 42 16.05 -6.17 6.52
C PHE A 42 17.09 -6.22 5.39
N LYS A 43 18.34 -6.52 5.75
CA LYS A 43 19.51 -6.47 4.84
C LYS A 43 19.80 -7.79 4.12
N GLN A 44 18.98 -8.82 4.33
CA GLN A 44 19.28 -10.18 3.88
C GLN A 44 19.10 -10.34 2.36
N LEU A 45 18.20 -9.57 1.74
CA LEU A 45 17.81 -9.74 0.34
C LEU A 45 18.12 -8.48 -0.48
N ASP A 46 19.33 -8.42 -1.04
CA ASP A 46 19.70 -7.41 -2.05
C ASP A 46 19.35 -7.91 -3.45
N PHE A 47 18.19 -7.53 -3.97
CA PHE A 47 17.73 -7.94 -5.30
C PHE A 47 17.62 -6.79 -6.30
N LEU A 48 17.73 -5.54 -5.84
CA LEU A 48 17.69 -4.36 -6.70
C LEU A 48 19.05 -4.15 -7.33
N ARG A 49 19.06 -3.87 -8.62
CA ARG A 49 20.27 -3.48 -9.36
C ARG A 49 20.51 -1.99 -9.19
N ASP A 50 21.70 -1.55 -9.58
CA ASP A 50 22.00 -0.13 -9.65
C ASP A 50 20.94 0.62 -10.48
N HIS A 51 20.54 1.80 -10.01
CA HIS A 51 19.46 2.62 -10.54
C HIS A 51 18.06 1.96 -10.55
N GLU A 52 17.83 0.86 -9.81
CA GLU A 52 16.48 0.31 -9.64
C GLU A 52 15.79 0.82 -8.37
N VAL A 53 14.51 1.17 -8.51
CA VAL A 53 13.68 1.64 -7.39
C VAL A 53 12.35 0.90 -7.32
N VAL A 54 11.83 0.76 -6.11
CA VAL A 54 10.45 0.31 -5.85
C VAL A 54 9.70 1.44 -5.19
N LEU A 55 8.60 1.87 -5.80
CA LEU A 55 7.74 2.91 -5.26
C LEU A 55 6.76 2.28 -4.27
N THR A 56 6.70 2.80 -3.04
CA THR A 56 5.76 2.30 -2.02
C THR A 56 4.99 3.45 -1.39
N PHE A 57 3.72 3.21 -1.09
CA PHE A 57 2.78 4.19 -0.57
C PHE A 57 2.02 3.62 0.63
N ASP A 58 2.11 4.29 1.76
CA ASP A 58 1.43 3.91 3.00
C ASP A 58 0.21 4.80 3.27
N ASP A 59 -0.65 4.32 4.16
CA ASP A 59 -1.75 5.04 4.81
C ASP A 59 -2.99 5.34 3.95
N GLY A 60 -2.97 5.14 2.64
CA GLY A 60 -4.16 5.25 1.81
C GLY A 60 -5.23 4.18 2.11
N PRO A 61 -6.30 4.14 1.30
CA PRO A 61 -6.69 5.14 0.29
C PRO A 61 -7.28 6.42 0.92
N TRP A 62 -7.13 7.56 0.25
CA TRP A 62 -7.77 8.82 0.64
C TRP A 62 -8.27 9.64 -0.56
N PRO A 63 -9.46 10.28 -0.48
CA PRO A 63 -10.00 11.09 -1.57
C PRO A 63 -9.07 12.23 -1.98
N GLY A 64 -9.03 12.51 -3.29
CA GLY A 64 -8.16 13.53 -3.88
C GLY A 64 -6.71 13.08 -4.03
N ASN A 65 -6.08 12.60 -2.96
CA ASN A 65 -4.64 12.31 -2.93
C ASN A 65 -4.29 10.97 -3.58
N THR A 66 -4.90 9.86 -3.18
CA THR A 66 -4.64 8.55 -3.80
C THR A 66 -4.98 8.56 -5.30
N PRO A 67 -6.12 9.11 -5.77
CA PRO A 67 -6.39 9.23 -7.20
C PRO A 67 -5.35 10.07 -7.96
N ALA A 68 -4.81 11.13 -7.37
CA ALA A 68 -3.75 11.93 -8.00
C ALA A 68 -2.43 11.15 -8.10
N VAL A 69 -2.09 10.36 -7.07
CA VAL A 69 -0.96 9.42 -7.10
C VAL A 69 -1.14 8.39 -8.22
N LEU A 70 -2.33 7.77 -8.32
CA LEU A 70 -2.66 6.83 -9.39
C LEU A 70 -2.52 7.46 -10.78
N LYS A 71 -3.01 8.70 -10.94
CA LYS A 71 -2.87 9.42 -12.21
C LYS A 71 -1.40 9.61 -12.59
N ALA A 72 -0.55 10.07 -11.67
CA ALA A 72 0.86 10.27 -11.93
C ALA A 72 1.58 8.96 -12.31
N LEU A 73 1.29 7.85 -11.61
CA LEU A 73 1.83 6.52 -11.96
C LEU A 73 1.32 6.03 -13.32
N ALA A 74 0.07 6.35 -13.68
CA ALA A 74 -0.52 6.01 -14.96
C ALA A 74 0.11 6.78 -16.12
N ASP A 75 0.28 8.10 -15.98
CA ASP A 75 0.91 8.99 -16.97
C ASP A 75 2.34 8.55 -17.31
N GLU A 76 3.04 7.97 -16.33
CA GLU A 76 4.40 7.45 -16.44
C GLU A 76 4.48 5.94 -16.69
N CYS A 77 3.35 5.31 -17.00
CA CYS A 77 3.23 3.89 -17.28
C CYS A 77 3.97 2.99 -16.28
N THR A 78 4.01 3.39 -15.01
CA THR A 78 4.72 2.69 -13.93
C THR A 78 3.79 2.23 -12.81
N THR A 79 4.31 1.51 -11.81
CA THR A 79 3.51 0.91 -10.74
C THR A 79 4.18 1.06 -9.38
N GLY A 80 3.45 0.75 -8.31
CA GLY A 80 3.92 0.80 -6.94
C GLY A 80 3.25 -0.26 -6.07
N ILE A 81 3.70 -0.33 -4.82
CA ILE A 81 3.09 -1.12 -3.77
C ILE A 81 2.33 -0.18 -2.83
N PHE A 82 1.07 -0.48 -2.56
CA PHE A 82 0.23 0.29 -1.64
C PHE A 82 -0.02 -0.54 -0.37
N PHE A 83 0.25 0.05 0.78
CA PHE A 83 0.00 -0.50 2.11
C PHE A 83 -1.12 0.31 2.77
N PRO A 84 -2.38 0.01 2.45
CA PRO A 84 -3.51 0.72 3.02
C PRO A 84 -3.73 0.37 4.49
N ILE A 85 -4.20 1.35 5.25
CA ILE A 85 -4.76 1.12 6.59
C ILE A 85 -6.14 0.48 6.43
N GLY A 86 -6.44 -0.57 7.20
CA GLY A 86 -7.69 -1.31 7.11
C GLY A 86 -8.94 -0.44 7.23
N LYS A 87 -8.98 0.48 8.20
CA LYS A 87 -10.08 1.46 8.33
C LYS A 87 -10.25 2.31 7.07
N HIS A 88 -9.17 2.85 6.51
CA HIS A 88 -9.25 3.66 5.29
C HIS A 88 -9.74 2.85 4.09
N ALA A 89 -9.33 1.58 3.99
CA ALA A 89 -9.86 0.65 2.99
C ALA A 89 -11.38 0.45 3.13
N THR A 90 -11.92 0.42 4.37
CA THR A 90 -13.38 0.35 4.59
C THR A 90 -14.11 1.65 4.31
N TYR A 91 -13.44 2.81 4.41
CA TYR A 91 -14.05 4.11 4.14
C TYR A 91 -14.11 4.42 2.65
N HIS A 92 -13.10 3.99 1.89
CA HIS A 92 -12.97 4.28 0.45
C HIS A 92 -12.65 3.02 -0.37
N PRO A 93 -13.48 1.95 -0.29
CA PRO A 93 -13.23 0.70 -1.01
C PRO A 93 -13.22 0.89 -2.53
N GLU A 94 -13.96 1.86 -3.06
CA GLU A 94 -13.95 2.24 -4.46
C GLU A 94 -12.59 2.75 -4.94
N ILE A 95 -11.88 3.54 -4.12
CA ILE A 95 -10.55 4.05 -4.46
C ILE A 95 -9.55 2.90 -4.42
N LEU A 96 -9.62 2.03 -3.41
CA LEU A 96 -8.70 0.89 -3.33
C LEU A 96 -8.89 -0.09 -4.50
N ARG A 97 -10.13 -0.28 -4.98
CA ARG A 97 -10.38 -1.05 -6.19
C ARG A 97 -9.79 -0.40 -7.43
N GLN A 98 -9.77 0.93 -7.54
CA GLN A 98 -9.06 1.63 -8.61
C GLN A 98 -7.55 1.38 -8.55
N VAL A 99 -6.94 1.40 -7.36
CA VAL A 99 -5.52 1.08 -7.15
C VAL A 99 -5.22 -0.33 -7.69
N TYR A 100 -6.01 -1.32 -7.30
CA TYR A 100 -5.82 -2.70 -7.74
C TYR A 100 -6.08 -2.87 -9.25
N ALA A 101 -7.13 -2.25 -9.78
CA ALA A 101 -7.48 -2.29 -11.20
C ALA A 101 -6.43 -1.64 -12.11
N ALA A 102 -5.68 -0.66 -11.60
CA ALA A 102 -4.56 -0.04 -12.30
C ALA A 102 -3.30 -0.93 -12.37
N GLY A 103 -3.33 -2.12 -11.76
CA GLY A 103 -2.22 -3.09 -11.79
C GLY A 103 -1.15 -2.81 -10.73
N HIS A 104 -1.50 -2.09 -9.66
CA HIS A 104 -0.65 -1.90 -8.49
C HIS A 104 -0.74 -3.08 -7.52
N THR A 105 0.33 -3.30 -6.77
CA THR A 105 0.36 -4.33 -5.74
C THR A 105 -0.22 -3.75 -4.46
N VAL A 106 -1.18 -4.44 -3.86
CA VAL A 106 -1.82 -4.01 -2.61
C VAL A 106 -1.46 -5.01 -1.51
N GLY A 107 -0.86 -4.51 -0.43
CA GLY A 107 -0.56 -5.21 0.81
C GLY A 107 -1.49 -4.75 1.95
N SER A 108 -0.99 -4.73 3.19
CA SER A 108 -1.74 -4.23 4.36
C SER A 108 -0.83 -3.48 5.36
N HIS A 109 -1.41 -2.53 6.08
CA HIS A 109 -0.73 -1.64 7.02
C HIS A 109 -1.47 -1.51 8.37
N THR A 110 -1.77 -2.66 8.98
CA THR A 110 -2.67 -2.82 10.14
C THR A 110 -4.10 -2.31 9.92
N TRP A 111 -4.94 -2.48 10.94
CA TRP A 111 -6.34 -2.07 10.92
C TRP A 111 -6.48 -0.58 11.16
N SER A 112 -5.81 -0.04 12.17
CA SER A 112 -6.00 1.34 12.62
C SER A 112 -4.71 2.15 12.76
N HIS A 113 -3.62 1.66 12.16
CA HIS A 113 -2.30 2.28 12.20
C HIS A 113 -1.70 2.32 13.63
N GLU A 114 -2.06 1.33 14.47
CA GLU A 114 -1.43 1.17 15.78
C GLU A 114 0.06 0.84 15.67
N ASN A 115 0.86 1.50 16.50
CA ASN A 115 2.27 1.15 16.65
C ASN A 115 2.36 -0.14 17.46
N LEU A 116 2.68 -1.25 16.80
CA LEU A 116 2.70 -2.58 17.43
C LEU A 116 3.83 -2.75 18.46
N ASN A 117 4.79 -1.82 18.55
CA ASN A 117 5.78 -1.78 19.62
C ASN A 117 5.25 -1.11 20.92
N ASN A 118 4.00 -0.63 20.92
CA ASN A 118 3.35 -0.08 22.10
C ASN A 118 3.18 -1.16 23.19
N LYS A 119 3.85 -0.96 24.33
CA LYS A 119 3.83 -1.88 25.49
C LYS A 119 2.46 -2.02 26.15
N LYS A 120 1.50 -1.14 25.83
CA LYS A 120 0.12 -1.23 26.33
C LYS A 120 -0.73 -2.24 25.55
N LEU A 121 -0.29 -2.64 24.35
CA LEU A 121 -0.98 -3.65 23.55
C LEU A 121 -0.54 -5.05 23.94
N THR A 122 -1.49 -5.94 24.18
CA THR A 122 -1.23 -7.37 24.31
C THR A 122 -0.82 -7.97 22.97
N GLU A 123 -0.18 -9.14 23.00
CA GLU A 123 0.18 -9.84 21.75
C GLU A 123 -1.04 -10.11 20.86
N ASP A 124 -2.17 -10.49 21.46
CA ASP A 124 -3.41 -10.74 20.72
C ASP A 124 -3.98 -9.46 20.11
N GLN A 125 -3.89 -8.31 20.78
CA GLN A 125 -4.28 -7.03 20.20
C GLN A 125 -3.40 -6.64 19.01
N LYS A 126 -2.10 -6.96 19.04
CA LYS A 126 -1.21 -6.72 17.91
C LYS A 126 -1.53 -7.62 16.72
N LYS A 127 -1.84 -8.90 16.97
CA LYS A 127 -2.31 -9.83 15.94
C LYS A 127 -3.65 -9.37 15.36
N ASP A 128 -4.58 -8.93 16.22
CA ASP A 128 -5.88 -8.40 15.82
C ASP A 128 -5.71 -7.21 14.86
N GLU A 129 -4.81 -6.27 15.15
CA GLU A 129 -4.49 -5.16 14.24
C GLU A 129 -4.00 -5.63 12.87
N ILE A 130 -3.14 -6.66 12.81
CA ILE A 130 -2.64 -7.21 11.54
C ILE A 130 -3.77 -7.89 10.76
N GLU A 131 -4.52 -8.77 11.42
CA GLU A 131 -5.50 -9.63 10.77
C GLU A 131 -6.78 -8.89 10.36
N ARG A 132 -7.26 -7.96 11.20
CA ARG A 132 -8.36 -7.06 10.83
C ARG A 132 -7.96 -6.18 9.66
N GLY A 133 -6.71 -5.70 9.63
CA GLY A 133 -6.17 -4.93 8.49
C GLY A 133 -6.22 -5.73 7.19
N LEU A 134 -5.71 -6.97 7.19
CA LEU A 134 -5.74 -7.85 6.03
C LEU A 134 -7.16 -8.20 5.57
N ALA A 135 -8.06 -8.49 6.52
CA ALA A 135 -9.46 -8.77 6.22
C ALA A 135 -10.17 -7.56 5.60
N ALA A 136 -9.92 -6.36 6.13
CA ALA A 136 -10.47 -5.10 5.61
C ALA A 136 -10.05 -4.82 4.17
N VAL A 137 -8.76 -5.02 3.88
CA VAL A 137 -8.23 -4.88 2.53
C VAL A 137 -8.85 -5.90 1.59
N LYS A 138 -8.96 -7.18 1.99
CA LYS A 138 -9.62 -8.21 1.17
C LYS A 138 -11.08 -7.87 0.89
N TRP A 139 -11.82 -7.42 1.91
CA TRP A 139 -13.21 -7.01 1.76
C TRP A 139 -13.36 -5.86 0.77
N ALA A 140 -12.54 -4.82 0.90
CA ALA A 140 -12.56 -3.66 0.02
C ALA A 140 -12.19 -4.01 -1.44
N LEU A 141 -11.22 -4.91 -1.63
CA LEU A 141 -10.76 -5.37 -2.94
C LEU A 141 -11.70 -6.37 -3.62
N GLU A 142 -12.56 -7.04 -2.86
CA GLU A 142 -13.35 -8.21 -3.31
C GLU A 142 -12.46 -9.36 -3.82
N THR A 143 -11.18 -9.37 -3.46
CA THR A 143 -10.18 -10.40 -3.76
C THR A 143 -9.06 -10.36 -2.74
N SER A 144 -8.31 -11.46 -2.58
CA SER A 144 -7.20 -11.48 -1.63
C SER A 144 -6.08 -10.51 -2.03
N PRO A 145 -5.56 -9.69 -1.09
CA PRO A 145 -4.40 -8.85 -1.33
C PRO A 145 -3.12 -9.70 -1.48
N SER A 146 -2.03 -9.03 -1.80
CA SER A 146 -0.70 -9.66 -1.73
C SER A 146 -0.33 -9.88 -0.26
N PRO A 147 0.35 -10.99 0.10
CA PRO A 147 0.88 -11.26 1.44
C PRO A 147 2.09 -10.37 1.75
N PHE A 148 1.93 -9.06 1.57
CA PHE A 148 2.91 -8.02 1.85
C PHE A 148 2.38 -7.14 2.97
N PHE A 149 3.23 -6.87 3.95
CA PHE A 149 2.87 -6.07 5.11
C PHE A 149 3.98 -5.08 5.44
N ARG A 150 3.60 -3.89 5.88
CA ARG A 150 4.52 -2.92 6.47
C ARG A 150 4.04 -2.58 7.87
N PHE A 151 4.96 -2.50 8.83
CA PHE A 151 4.63 -2.08 10.19
C PHE A 151 4.48 -0.56 10.26
N PRO A 152 3.43 -0.01 10.91
CA PRO A 152 3.31 1.41 11.21
C PRO A 152 4.57 1.98 11.88
N ALA A 153 5.00 3.16 11.44
CA ALA A 153 6.23 3.82 11.88
C ALA A 153 7.51 2.95 11.75
N LEU A 154 7.48 1.93 10.88
CA LEU A 154 8.52 0.91 10.72
C LEU A 154 8.88 0.17 12.01
N GLN A 155 8.00 0.18 13.02
CA GLN A 155 8.25 -0.46 14.31
C GLN A 155 7.84 -1.93 14.29
N HIS A 156 8.84 -2.82 14.21
CA HIS A 156 8.66 -4.27 14.02
C HIS A 156 8.99 -5.06 15.30
N PRO A 157 8.04 -5.22 16.24
CA PRO A 157 8.29 -6.02 17.43
C PRO A 157 8.62 -7.49 17.06
N PRO A 158 9.67 -8.12 17.64
CA PRO A 158 10.17 -9.43 17.19
C PRO A 158 9.12 -10.55 17.17
N GLU A 159 8.18 -10.52 18.11
CA GLU A 159 7.07 -11.48 18.18
C GLU A 159 6.14 -11.35 16.96
N MET A 160 5.91 -10.15 16.44
CA MET A 160 5.08 -9.94 15.25
C MET A 160 5.83 -10.24 13.96
N VAL A 161 7.14 -10.01 13.92
CA VAL A 161 7.99 -10.49 12.82
C VAL A 161 7.89 -12.02 12.72
N THR A 162 8.00 -12.72 13.85
CA THR A 162 7.83 -14.18 13.91
C THR A 162 6.43 -14.62 13.49
N TYR A 163 5.40 -13.91 13.95
CA TYR A 163 4.01 -14.17 13.57
C TYR A 163 3.79 -14.06 12.06
N LEU A 164 4.25 -12.98 11.43
CA LEU A 164 4.16 -12.80 9.98
C LEU A 164 4.96 -13.85 9.21
N GLY A 165 6.11 -14.28 9.74
CA GLY A 165 6.89 -15.40 9.21
C GLY A 165 6.08 -16.70 9.13
N ASN A 166 5.41 -17.07 10.24
CA ASN A 166 4.53 -18.24 10.29
C ASN A 166 3.30 -18.11 9.37
N ARG A 167 2.91 -16.88 9.05
CA ARG A 167 1.81 -16.57 8.13
C ARG A 167 2.23 -16.47 6.67
N ASN A 168 3.52 -16.64 6.37
CA ASN A 168 4.09 -16.47 5.04
C ASN A 168 3.78 -15.09 4.45
N ILE A 169 3.89 -14.04 5.28
CA ILE A 169 3.67 -12.65 4.89
C ILE A 169 5.02 -11.93 4.89
N ALA A 170 5.41 -11.41 3.73
CA ALA A 170 6.63 -10.64 3.59
C ALA A 170 6.52 -9.27 4.25
N ILE A 171 7.63 -8.80 4.81
CA ILE A 171 7.70 -7.57 5.59
C ILE A 171 8.49 -6.52 4.79
N PHE A 172 7.91 -5.34 4.61
CA PHE A 172 8.53 -4.25 3.88
C PHE A 172 8.93 -3.13 4.84
N SER A 173 10.23 -2.84 4.90
CA SER A 173 10.77 -1.56 5.37
C SER A 173 11.02 -0.65 4.15
N CYS A 174 12.02 0.22 4.21
CA CYS A 174 12.48 1.04 3.10
C CYS A 174 14.01 1.14 3.09
N ASP A 175 14.54 1.65 1.98
CA ASP A 175 15.92 2.11 1.88
C ASP A 175 16.01 3.63 2.01
N LEU A 176 14.93 4.32 1.63
CA LEU A 176 14.81 5.77 1.74
C LEU A 176 13.38 6.23 2.08
N ASP A 177 13.24 6.83 3.26
CA ASP A 177 12.05 7.57 3.67
C ASP A 177 11.99 8.97 2.99
N SER A 178 10.89 9.31 2.35
CA SER A 178 10.68 10.64 1.76
C SER A 178 10.46 11.75 2.79
N PHE A 179 10.08 11.42 4.03
CA PHE A 179 9.66 12.36 5.07
C PHE A 179 8.55 13.32 4.61
N ASP A 180 7.70 12.89 3.68
CA ASP A 180 6.55 13.63 3.15
C ASP A 180 5.56 14.06 4.24
N PHE A 181 5.31 13.23 5.25
CA PHE A 181 4.45 13.54 6.40
C PHE A 181 4.94 14.72 7.26
N LYS A 182 6.20 15.15 7.09
CA LYS A 182 6.78 16.35 7.72
C LYS A 182 7.09 17.47 6.73
N SER A 183 6.85 17.23 5.45
CA SER A 183 7.24 18.15 4.39
C SER A 183 6.32 19.35 4.34
N LYS A 184 6.88 20.52 4.02
CA LYS A 184 6.12 21.78 3.91
C LYS A 184 5.53 22.00 2.52
N ASN A 185 6.04 21.29 1.53
CA ASN A 185 5.63 21.35 0.13
C ASN A 185 6.16 20.13 -0.65
N ALA A 186 5.68 19.98 -1.88
CA ALA A 186 6.10 18.93 -2.82
C ALA A 186 7.60 18.94 -3.14
N GLN A 187 8.22 20.12 -3.28
CA GLN A 187 9.63 20.21 -3.65
C GLN A 187 10.55 19.59 -2.60
N GLN A 188 10.22 19.76 -1.31
CA GLN A 188 10.97 19.13 -0.21
C GLN A 188 10.94 17.59 -0.28
N VAL A 189 9.81 17.00 -0.69
CA VAL A 189 9.68 15.55 -0.90
C VAL A 189 10.62 15.10 -2.02
N ILE A 190 10.58 15.81 -3.16
CA ILE A 190 11.41 15.54 -4.34
C ILE A 190 12.90 15.61 -3.98
N ASP A 191 13.34 16.71 -3.37
CA ASP A 191 14.72 16.94 -3.00
C ASP A 191 15.23 15.87 -2.02
N THR A 192 14.40 15.48 -1.04
CA THR A 192 14.75 14.45 -0.07
C THR A 192 14.95 13.10 -0.74
N VAL A 193 14.01 12.69 -1.59
CA VAL A 193 14.08 11.40 -2.29
C VAL A 193 15.28 11.38 -3.24
N MET A 194 15.43 12.38 -4.11
CA MET A 194 16.49 12.41 -5.11
C MET A 194 17.89 12.52 -4.47
N LYS A 195 18.03 13.28 -3.37
CA LYS A 195 19.29 13.35 -2.61
C LYS A 195 19.66 12.00 -1.99
N LYS A 196 18.70 11.29 -1.40
CA LYS A 196 18.95 9.96 -0.81
C LYS A 196 19.29 8.94 -1.89
N LEU A 197 18.58 8.97 -3.02
CA LEU A 197 18.87 8.11 -4.17
C LEU A 197 20.25 8.38 -4.77
N ALA A 198 20.65 9.63 -4.95
CA ALA A 198 22.00 9.96 -5.44
C ALA A 198 23.12 9.40 -4.55
N LYS A 199 22.86 9.18 -3.27
CA LYS A 199 23.80 8.54 -2.33
C LYS A 199 23.74 7.01 -2.37
N LEU A 200 22.56 6.43 -2.51
CA LEU A 200 22.32 4.99 -2.41
C LEU A 200 22.38 4.25 -3.75
N GLY A 201 22.15 4.95 -4.86
CA GLY A 201 22.08 4.42 -6.22
C GLY A 201 20.81 3.62 -6.55
N LYS A 202 20.09 3.09 -5.54
CA LYS A 202 18.91 2.23 -5.69
C LYS A 202 18.08 2.22 -4.40
N GLY A 203 16.87 1.66 -4.44
CA GLY A 203 16.16 1.29 -3.21
C GLY A 203 14.64 1.34 -3.25
N ILE A 204 14.04 0.88 -2.14
CA ILE A 204 12.62 0.95 -1.83
C ILE A 204 12.32 2.34 -1.23
N ILE A 205 11.46 3.09 -1.91
CA ILE A 205 11.07 4.47 -1.57
C ILE A 205 9.79 4.43 -0.74
N LEU A 206 9.83 4.95 0.49
CA LEU A 206 8.66 5.12 1.35
C LEU A 206 8.05 6.52 1.17
N MET A 207 6.80 6.55 0.76
CA MET A 207 5.92 7.71 0.67
C MET A 207 4.54 7.34 1.22
N HIS A 208 3.64 8.30 1.32
CA HIS A 208 2.28 8.11 1.82
C HIS A 208 1.27 8.70 0.83
N ASP A 209 0.37 7.88 0.27
CA ASP A 209 -0.58 8.34 -0.76
C ASP A 209 -1.78 9.11 -0.20
N PHE A 210 -1.95 9.14 1.14
CA PHE A 210 -2.89 10.06 1.77
C PHE A 210 -2.32 11.49 1.95
N GLN A 211 -1.02 11.70 1.73
CA GLN A 211 -0.39 13.01 1.90
C GLN A 211 -0.53 13.88 0.65
N LYS A 212 -1.00 15.12 0.85
CA LYS A 212 -1.17 16.11 -0.24
C LYS A 212 0.16 16.37 -0.98
N HIS A 213 1.24 16.56 -0.24
CA HIS A 213 2.54 16.91 -0.84
C HIS A 213 3.15 15.76 -1.64
N THR A 214 2.83 14.52 -1.30
CA THR A 214 3.21 13.35 -2.11
C THR A 214 2.46 13.34 -3.43
N ALA A 215 1.13 13.56 -3.39
CA ALA A 215 0.32 13.67 -4.60
C ALA A 215 0.80 14.79 -5.54
N GLU A 216 1.18 15.94 -4.99
CA GLU A 216 1.73 17.08 -5.75
C GLU A 216 3.16 16.83 -6.27
N ALA A 217 3.99 16.10 -5.51
CA ALA A 217 5.39 15.84 -5.85
C ALA A 217 5.55 14.80 -6.96
N LEU A 218 4.65 13.81 -6.99
CA LEU A 218 4.87 12.57 -7.73
C LEU A 218 5.11 12.78 -9.24
N PRO A 219 4.38 13.66 -9.97
CA PRO A 219 4.65 13.88 -11.39
C PRO A 219 6.10 14.31 -11.68
N THR A 220 6.59 15.30 -10.93
CA THR A 220 7.95 15.81 -11.08
C THR A 220 8.98 14.79 -10.59
N LEU A 221 8.70 14.09 -9.49
CA LEU A 221 9.58 13.05 -8.97
C LEU A 221 9.81 11.94 -9.99
N LEU A 222 8.75 11.42 -10.62
CA LEU A 222 8.86 10.37 -11.64
C LEU A 222 9.64 10.84 -12.87
N THR A 223 9.43 12.10 -13.29
CA THR A 223 10.21 12.72 -14.36
C THR A 223 11.71 12.78 -14.01
N GLN A 224 12.05 13.18 -12.77
CA GLN A 224 13.43 13.25 -12.30
C GLN A 224 14.08 11.88 -12.12
N LEU A 225 13.33 10.88 -11.65
CA LEU A 225 13.80 9.49 -11.62
C LEU A 225 14.18 9.04 -13.04
N LYS A 226 13.32 9.27 -14.02
CA LYS A 226 13.61 8.95 -15.42
C LYS A 226 14.86 9.66 -15.92
N ALA A 227 14.95 10.98 -15.72
CA ALA A 227 16.09 11.78 -16.16
C ALA A 227 17.41 11.33 -15.49
N GLY A 228 17.34 10.87 -14.24
CA GLY A 228 18.46 10.29 -13.50
C GLY A 228 18.79 8.84 -13.87
N GLY A 229 18.13 8.25 -14.88
CA GLY A 229 18.38 6.88 -15.32
C GLY A 229 17.78 5.79 -14.43
N TYR A 230 16.96 6.17 -13.43
CA TYR A 230 16.29 5.22 -12.54
C TYR A 230 15.20 4.44 -13.26
N LYS A 231 14.98 3.21 -12.78
CA LYS A 231 14.07 2.23 -13.35
C LYS A 231 13.17 1.68 -12.27
N VAL A 232 11.85 1.70 -12.50
CA VAL A 232 10.90 1.15 -11.54
C VAL A 232 10.82 -0.37 -11.69
N VAL A 233 10.95 -1.06 -10.57
CA VAL A 233 10.74 -2.50 -10.44
C VAL A 233 9.36 -2.75 -9.84
N ALA A 234 8.52 -3.48 -10.58
CA ALA A 234 7.25 -3.97 -10.05
C ALA A 234 7.50 -5.18 -9.16
N MET A 235 6.86 -5.26 -7.99
CA MET A 235 6.93 -6.43 -7.12
C MET A 235 5.55 -7.07 -7.00
N ARG A 236 5.46 -8.38 -7.18
CA ARG A 236 4.22 -9.15 -7.04
C ARG A 236 4.47 -10.37 -6.17
N ALA A 237 3.47 -10.83 -5.44
CA ALA A 237 3.57 -12.09 -4.74
C ALA A 237 3.25 -13.26 -5.67
N LYS A 238 3.89 -14.41 -5.41
CA LYS A 238 3.61 -15.67 -6.11
C LYS A 238 2.23 -16.24 -5.77
N PHE A 239 1.79 -16.01 -4.53
CA PHE A 239 0.52 -16.49 -3.98
C PHE A 239 -0.21 -15.35 -3.27
N PRO A 240 -1.55 -15.38 -3.21
CA PRO A 240 -2.33 -14.37 -2.49
C PRO A 240 -2.20 -14.55 -0.97
N ALA A 241 -2.52 -13.51 -0.22
CA ALA A 241 -2.66 -13.61 1.23
C ALA A 241 -3.80 -14.58 1.60
N THR A 242 -3.54 -15.43 2.60
CA THR A 242 -4.60 -16.18 3.27
C THR A 242 -5.13 -15.33 4.41
N VAL A 243 -6.36 -14.85 4.26
CA VAL A 243 -7.11 -14.16 5.32
C VAL A 243 -7.80 -15.21 6.17
N LEU A 244 -7.71 -15.06 7.50
CA LEU A 244 -8.31 -16.01 8.43
C LEU A 244 -9.84 -15.83 8.48
N PRO A 245 -10.64 -16.93 8.40
CA PRO A 245 -12.09 -16.84 8.29
C PRO A 245 -12.78 -16.06 9.40
N GLN A 246 -12.28 -16.12 10.65
CA GLN A 246 -12.91 -15.41 11.76
C GLN A 246 -12.90 -13.88 11.55
N TYR A 247 -11.82 -13.33 11.00
CA TYR A 247 -11.69 -11.90 10.76
C TYR A 247 -12.56 -11.42 9.59
N GLU A 248 -12.75 -12.26 8.57
CA GLU A 248 -13.72 -11.97 7.49
C GLU A 248 -15.16 -11.93 8.03
N GLN A 249 -15.51 -12.88 8.90
CA GLN A 249 -16.84 -12.96 9.50
C GLN A 249 -17.10 -11.80 10.47
N GLU A 250 -16.11 -11.40 11.27
CA GLU A 250 -16.21 -10.24 12.15
C GLU A 250 -16.38 -8.95 11.34
N LEU A 251 -15.54 -8.72 10.33
CA LEU A 251 -15.65 -7.54 9.50
C LEU A 251 -17.00 -7.47 8.76
N ALA A 252 -17.51 -8.59 8.26
CA ALA A 252 -18.81 -8.62 7.60
C ALA A 252 -19.99 -8.28 8.54
N LYS A 253 -19.82 -8.44 9.86
CA LYS A 253 -20.78 -7.97 10.87
C LYS A 253 -20.59 -6.49 11.15
N ASP A 254 -19.35 -6.04 11.29
CA ASP A 254 -19.00 -4.66 11.66
C ASP A 254 -19.26 -3.65 10.53
N VAL A 255 -19.03 -4.03 9.27
CA VAL A 255 -19.28 -3.18 8.10
C VAL A 255 -20.78 -3.12 7.75
N LYS A 256 -21.60 -4.04 8.28
CA LYS A 256 -23.05 -3.88 8.31
C LYS A 256 -23.44 -2.88 9.42
N LEU A 257 -23.20 -1.58 9.19
CA LEU A 257 -23.73 -0.48 10.01
C LEU A 257 -24.93 0.21 9.29
N PRO A 258 -25.81 0.90 10.04
CA PRO A 258 -27.26 0.79 9.90
C PRO A 258 -27.76 1.26 8.55
N THR A 259 -28.70 0.52 7.96
CA THR A 259 -29.59 1.08 6.95
C THR A 259 -30.24 2.32 7.56
N VAL A 260 -29.80 3.50 7.14
CA VAL A 260 -30.63 4.70 7.28
C VAL A 260 -31.92 4.31 6.60
N SER A 261 -33.01 4.24 7.38
CA SER A 261 -34.32 3.80 6.91
C SER A 261 -34.54 4.37 5.51
N SER A 262 -34.73 3.50 4.51
CA SER A 262 -34.95 3.85 3.10
C SER A 262 -36.35 4.44 2.89
N ARG A 263 -36.71 5.39 3.74
CA ARG A 263 -37.96 6.12 3.68
C ARG A 263 -37.82 7.14 2.55
N PRO A 264 -38.80 7.20 1.63
CA PRO A 264 -38.84 8.21 0.59
C PRO A 264 -38.61 9.62 1.16
N VAL A 265 -37.86 10.47 0.47
CA VAL A 265 -37.46 11.82 0.94
C VAL A 265 -38.66 12.64 1.42
N ASN A 266 -39.78 12.57 0.70
CA ASN A 266 -41.04 13.24 1.05
C ASN A 266 -41.72 12.73 2.34
N SER A 267 -41.28 11.59 2.89
CA SER A 267 -41.77 11.04 4.15
C SER A 267 -40.90 11.42 5.36
N VAL A 268 -39.79 12.11 5.11
CA VAL A 268 -38.80 12.56 6.12
C VAL A 268 -38.66 14.08 6.08
N VAL A 269 -38.78 14.69 4.90
CA VAL A 269 -38.64 16.12 4.66
C VAL A 269 -39.96 16.63 4.08
N THR A 270 -40.57 17.61 4.73
CA THR A 270 -41.74 18.33 4.24
C THR A 270 -41.41 19.81 4.21
N THR A 271 -41.70 20.47 3.09
CA THR A 271 -41.62 21.93 2.98
C THR A 271 -42.78 22.53 3.78
N VAL A 272 -42.48 23.43 4.71
CA VAL A 272 -43.49 24.24 5.41
C VAL A 272 -43.34 25.66 4.87
N ASP A 273 -44.32 26.11 4.09
CA ASP A 273 -44.38 27.49 3.64
C ASP A 273 -44.78 28.40 4.81
N GLN A 274 -44.22 29.63 4.86
CA GLN A 274 -44.61 30.69 5.80
C GLN A 274 -45.73 31.55 5.23
#